data_AF-A0A915M4X7-F1
#
_entry.id   AF-A0A915M4X7-F1
#
_cell.length_a   1.000
_cell.length_b   1.000
_cell.length_c   1.000
_cell.angle_alpha   90.00
_cell.angle_beta   90.00
_cell.angle_gamma   90.00
#
_symmetry.space_group_name_H-M   'P 1'
#
loop_
_entity.id
_entity.type
_entity.pdbx_description
1 polymer ?
#
loop_
_entity_poly.entity_id
_entity_poly.type
_entity_poly.pdbx_seq_one_letter_code
_entity_poly.pdbx_strand_id
1 'polypeptide(L)'
;MSDGSNSASTKPMLELYVKASIDSRRIGACLFCQEFWMELYALYEVGCVRVEVKTVNVNSEGFKRNFSGAQPPIMVEEEKGTTYADNSEIERRIFHLCQGFNVPLFEKDLQVEKTIQNLYRNFKIFLQAKANHDKGKRHPSAIEEGLPPQVTSSHNKLLEQLANIDQLLADRSSRYLLSESMTEYDCEIMPRLHHIRIIGERLLNFYIPRQFTHLWAYILTAYRTAAFIESCPADQDILHHYKEQLNLAIDMRVTLEAPTKTLTIPEGSAYLKEENTRLSILGSECSLSSYYRLPGIPRENNGESDQREDGIRSRCMQMFEENLKLLLGSLALAVFGTALIIFSFCITFLPNDMDIHGWIFLVVGILFAIPGFYHLIYICCALCGRPGYSFEQLPTLNKNRKSLINY
;
A
#
# COMPACT_ATOMS: atom_id res chain seq x y z
N MET A 1 -44.56 24.44 -11.14
CA MET A 1 -43.86 23.15 -11.31
C MET A 1 -42.49 23.48 -11.86
N SER A 2 -41.49 23.55 -10.98
CA SER A 2 -40.10 23.78 -11.34
C SER A 2 -39.37 22.46 -11.17
N ASP A 3 -38.99 21.84 -12.28
CA ASP A 3 -38.18 20.62 -12.31
C ASP A 3 -36.81 20.90 -11.71
N GLY A 4 -36.63 20.49 -10.46
CA GLY A 4 -35.33 20.39 -9.81
C GLY A 4 -34.59 19.19 -10.39
N SER A 5 -33.79 19.43 -11.43
CA SER A 5 -32.81 18.46 -11.91
C SER A 5 -31.76 18.25 -10.81
N ASN A 6 -31.87 17.13 -10.09
CA ASN A 6 -30.79 16.59 -9.28
C ASN A 6 -29.64 16.20 -10.22
N SER A 7 -28.74 17.14 -10.54
CA SER A 7 -27.42 16.80 -11.03
C SER A 7 -26.68 16.14 -9.87
N ALA A 8 -26.62 14.80 -9.87
CA ALA A 8 -25.70 14.07 -9.02
C ALA A 8 -24.30 14.60 -9.34
N SER A 9 -23.70 15.39 -8.44
CA SER A 9 -22.41 16.00 -8.69
C SER A 9 -21.37 14.90 -8.84
N THR A 10 -20.79 14.81 -10.02
CA THR A 10 -19.71 13.86 -10.31
C THR A 10 -18.54 14.16 -9.35
N LYS A 11 -18.01 13.12 -8.70
CA LYS A 11 -16.87 13.28 -7.78
C LYS A 11 -15.68 13.90 -8.51
N PRO A 12 -14.93 14.84 -7.88
CA PRO A 12 -13.78 15.49 -8.50
C PRO A 12 -12.77 14.48 -9.07
N MET A 13 -12.29 14.73 -10.29
CA MET A 13 -11.18 13.99 -10.89
C MET A 13 -9.87 14.73 -10.63
N LEU A 14 -8.92 14.07 -9.97
CA LEU A 14 -7.60 14.61 -9.67
C LEU A 14 -6.54 13.77 -10.37
N GLU A 15 -5.80 14.40 -11.27
CA GLU A 15 -4.65 13.78 -11.93
C GLU A 15 -3.37 14.20 -11.23
N LEU A 16 -2.63 13.26 -10.65
CA LEU A 16 -1.34 13.50 -10.02
C LEU A 16 -0.21 13.07 -10.97
N TYR A 17 0.60 14.03 -11.40
CA TYR A 17 1.82 13.78 -12.17
C TYR A 17 2.98 13.57 -11.21
N VAL A 18 3.59 12.38 -11.26
CA VAL A 18 4.69 11.97 -10.38
C VAL A 18 5.97 11.77 -11.18
N LYS A 19 7.12 12.10 -10.59
CA LYS A 19 8.42 11.90 -11.26
C LYS A 19 8.62 10.42 -11.57
N ALA A 20 8.90 10.09 -12.83
CA ALA A 20 9.21 8.72 -13.24
C ALA A 20 10.61 8.29 -12.80
N SER A 21 10.82 6.98 -12.73
CA SER A 21 12.15 6.37 -12.63
C SER A 21 12.94 6.54 -13.94
N ILE A 22 14.19 6.07 -13.95
CA ILE A 22 15.09 6.08 -15.11
C ILE A 22 14.49 5.40 -16.35
N ASP A 23 13.70 4.34 -16.15
CA ASP A 23 13.02 3.64 -17.25
C ASP A 23 11.84 4.42 -17.85
N SER A 24 11.54 5.61 -17.30
CA SER A 24 10.45 6.50 -17.68
C SER A 24 9.06 5.85 -17.62
N ARG A 25 8.93 4.71 -16.93
CA ARG A 25 7.68 3.93 -16.83
C ARG A 25 7.29 3.67 -15.39
N ARG A 26 8.25 3.37 -14.51
CA ARG A 26 8.01 3.18 -13.09
C ARG A 26 7.90 4.51 -12.37
N ILE A 27 7.27 4.47 -11.21
CA ILE A 27 7.23 5.58 -10.26
C ILE A 27 8.63 5.81 -9.69
N GLY A 28 9.06 7.06 -9.63
CA GLY A 28 10.36 7.46 -9.06
C GLY A 28 10.26 7.72 -7.55
N ALA A 29 11.40 7.88 -6.91
CA ALA A 29 11.49 8.04 -5.45
C ALA A 29 11.41 9.51 -4.98
N CYS A 30 10.48 10.30 -5.53
CA CYS A 30 10.24 11.66 -5.03
C CYS A 30 9.34 11.61 -3.79
N LEU A 31 9.85 12.08 -2.64
CA LEU A 31 9.11 12.04 -1.37
C LEU A 31 7.79 12.83 -1.42
N PHE A 32 7.80 14.04 -1.97
CA PHE A 32 6.58 14.84 -2.11
C PHE A 32 5.54 14.20 -3.05
N CYS A 33 6.00 13.48 -4.09
CA CYS A 33 5.08 12.72 -4.94
C CYS A 33 4.40 11.60 -4.16
N GLN A 34 5.15 10.88 -3.32
CA GLN A 34 4.58 9.81 -2.49
C GLN A 34 3.64 10.36 -1.41
N GLU A 35 4.02 11.45 -0.76
CA GLU A 35 3.24 12.16 0.26
C GLU A 35 1.84 12.54 -0.25
N PHE A 36 1.76 13.31 -1.34
CA PHE A 36 0.46 13.69 -1.91
C PHE A 36 -0.30 12.53 -2.53
N TRP A 37 0.39 11.51 -3.06
CA TRP A 37 -0.30 10.30 -3.52
C TRP A 37 -0.97 9.58 -2.35
N MET A 38 -0.29 9.43 -1.20
CA MET A 38 -0.89 8.81 -0.02
C MET A 38 -2.13 9.58 0.46
N GLU A 39 -2.08 10.91 0.47
CA GLU A 39 -3.23 11.74 0.82
C GLU A 39 -4.40 11.59 -0.16
N LEU A 40 -4.12 11.63 -1.46
CA LEU A 40 -5.13 11.42 -2.50
C LEU A 40 -5.70 10.00 -2.45
N TYR A 41 -4.87 9.00 -2.13
CA TYR A 41 -5.31 7.63 -1.95
C TYR A 41 -6.28 7.51 -0.78
N ALA A 42 -6.02 8.19 0.34
CA ALA A 42 -6.93 8.21 1.48
C ALA A 42 -8.31 8.75 1.09
N LEU A 43 -8.36 9.83 0.30
CA LEU A 43 -9.61 10.40 -0.23
C LEU A 43 -10.28 9.48 -1.28
N TYR A 44 -9.50 8.79 -2.10
CA TYR A 44 -9.99 7.83 -3.09
C TYR A 44 -10.63 6.61 -2.42
N GLU A 45 -10.00 6.06 -1.39
CA GLU A 45 -10.42 4.86 -0.67
C GLU A 45 -11.79 5.04 0.00
N VAL A 46 -12.02 6.19 0.63
CA VAL A 46 -13.33 6.56 1.20
C VAL A 46 -14.35 6.98 0.12
N GLY A 47 -13.91 7.08 -1.14
CA GLY A 47 -14.76 7.42 -2.28
C GLY A 47 -15.14 8.89 -2.34
N CYS A 48 -14.33 9.82 -1.85
CA CYS A 48 -14.58 11.25 -1.96
C CYS A 48 -14.19 11.82 -3.33
N VAL A 49 -13.15 11.24 -3.95
CA VAL A 49 -12.57 11.72 -5.22
C VAL A 49 -12.27 10.55 -6.16
N ARG A 50 -12.02 10.86 -7.42
CA ARG A 50 -11.37 9.97 -8.39
C ARG A 50 -9.93 10.43 -8.56
N VAL A 51 -8.99 9.50 -8.61
CA VAL A 51 -7.56 9.79 -8.72
C VAL A 51 -6.97 9.01 -9.88
N GLU A 52 -6.20 9.69 -10.72
CA GLU A 52 -5.34 9.08 -11.71
C GLU A 52 -3.89 9.52 -11.46
N VAL A 53 -2.96 8.58 -11.51
CA VAL A 53 -1.53 8.88 -11.32
C VAL A 53 -0.78 8.65 -12.62
N LYS A 54 -0.05 9.68 -13.06
CA LYS A 54 0.68 9.70 -14.32
C LYS A 54 2.17 9.88 -14.05
N THR A 55 2.98 8.89 -14.42
CA THR A 55 4.45 8.99 -14.32
C THR A 55 5.01 9.85 -15.45
N VAL A 56 5.89 10.81 -15.13
CA VAL A 56 6.48 11.70 -16.13
C VAL A 56 8.00 11.69 -16.14
N ASN A 57 8.56 11.63 -17.34
CA ASN A 57 9.95 11.97 -17.55
C ASN A 57 10.11 13.50 -17.60
N VAL A 58 10.64 14.06 -16.51
CA VAL A 58 10.85 15.51 -16.33
C VAL A 58 11.81 16.13 -17.36
N ASN A 59 12.62 15.32 -18.02
CA ASN A 59 13.55 15.77 -19.05
C ASN A 59 12.89 15.86 -20.44
N SER A 60 11.68 15.33 -20.61
CA SER A 60 11.00 15.35 -21.91
C SER A 60 10.55 16.75 -22.31
N GLU A 61 10.77 17.12 -23.56
CA GLU A 61 10.38 18.42 -24.11
C GLU A 61 8.87 18.65 -24.07
N GLY A 62 8.07 17.59 -24.25
CA GLY A 62 6.62 17.64 -24.11
C GLY A 62 6.19 18.05 -22.70
N PHE A 63 6.79 17.44 -21.67
CA PHE A 63 6.48 17.77 -20.28
C PHE A 63 6.88 19.20 -19.92
N LYS A 64 8.11 19.61 -20.25
CA LYS A 64 8.60 20.97 -19.98
C LYS A 64 7.72 22.04 -20.61
N ARG A 65 7.25 21.81 -21.84
CA ARG A 65 6.34 22.73 -22.54
C ARG A 65 4.97 22.79 -21.89
N ASN A 66 4.40 21.64 -21.51
CA ASN A 66 3.05 21.57 -20.94
C ASN A 66 2.95 22.18 -19.54
N PHE A 67 4.02 22.10 -18.75
CA PHE A 67 4.03 22.58 -17.36
C PHE A 67 5.03 23.73 -17.12
N SER A 68 5.46 24.41 -18.19
CA SER A 68 6.36 25.57 -18.10
C SER A 68 7.62 25.35 -17.23
N GLY A 69 8.15 24.12 -17.25
CA GLY A 69 9.32 23.72 -16.45
C GLY A 69 9.06 23.36 -14.99
N ALA A 70 7.82 23.42 -14.49
CA ALA A 70 7.45 22.97 -13.16
C ALA A 70 7.84 21.50 -12.93
N GLN A 71 8.22 21.16 -11.71
CA GLN A 71 8.68 19.82 -11.34
C GLN A 71 7.58 19.07 -10.60
N PRO A 72 7.43 17.74 -10.80
CA PRO A 72 6.53 16.92 -9.99
C PRO A 72 6.84 17.01 -8.49
N PRO A 73 5.82 16.92 -7.62
CA PRO A 73 4.42 16.62 -7.92
C PRO A 73 3.67 17.79 -8.57
N ILE A 74 2.81 17.48 -9.54
CA ILE A 74 1.87 18.45 -10.13
C ILE A 74 0.49 17.81 -10.11
N MET A 75 -0.54 18.55 -9.67
CA MET A 75 -1.91 18.05 -9.67
C MET A 75 -2.76 18.85 -10.66
N VAL A 76 -3.59 18.16 -11.44
CA VAL A 76 -4.49 18.78 -12.42
C VAL A 76 -5.93 18.36 -12.10
N GLU A 77 -6.82 19.35 -12.07
CA GLU A 77 -8.27 19.15 -11.99
C GLU A 77 -8.88 19.69 -13.29
N GLU A 78 -8.88 18.84 -14.34
CA GLU A 78 -9.23 19.23 -15.71
C GLU A 78 -10.66 19.79 -15.82
N GLU A 79 -11.60 19.22 -15.06
CA GLU A 79 -12.99 19.68 -14.96
C GLU A 79 -13.09 21.14 -14.47
N LYS A 80 -12.08 21.65 -13.77
CA LYS A 80 -11.97 23.05 -13.33
C LYS A 80 -10.96 23.87 -14.13
N GLY A 81 -10.30 23.28 -15.13
CA GLY A 81 -9.21 23.91 -15.87
C GLY A 81 -8.07 24.39 -14.97
N THR A 82 -7.86 23.78 -13.80
CA THR A 82 -6.88 24.25 -12.79
C THR A 82 -5.70 23.29 -12.71
N THR A 83 -4.48 23.85 -12.69
CA THR A 83 -3.23 23.14 -12.46
C THR A 83 -2.58 23.67 -11.19
N TYR A 84 -2.29 22.78 -10.25
CA TYR A 84 -1.60 23.05 -8.99
C TYR A 84 -0.15 22.56 -9.14
N ALA A 85 0.77 23.49 -9.36
CA ALA A 85 2.18 23.17 -9.66
C ALA A 85 3.12 23.36 -8.45
N ASP A 86 2.64 24.02 -7.40
CA ASP A 86 3.36 24.22 -6.15
C ASP A 86 2.82 23.29 -5.05
N ASN A 87 3.71 22.73 -4.23
CA ASN A 87 3.35 21.82 -3.14
C ASN A 87 2.28 22.42 -2.20
N SER A 88 2.41 23.70 -1.84
CA SER A 88 1.45 24.38 -0.96
C SER A 88 0.08 24.59 -1.60
N GLU A 89 -0.01 24.61 -2.94
CA GLU A 89 -1.29 24.67 -3.63
C GLU A 89 -1.97 23.31 -3.68
N ILE A 90 -1.19 22.25 -3.91
CA ILE A 90 -1.66 20.86 -3.87
C ILE A 90 -2.21 20.55 -2.47
N GLU A 91 -1.41 20.77 -1.42
CA GLU A 91 -1.81 20.57 -0.03
C GLU A 91 -3.08 21.35 0.32
N ARG A 92 -3.13 22.65 -0.03
CA ARG A 92 -4.32 23.48 0.22
C ARG A 92 -5.56 22.91 -0.47
N ARG A 93 -5.43 22.40 -1.71
CA ARG A 93 -6.55 21.82 -2.44
C ARG A 93 -7.03 20.51 -1.78
N ILE A 94 -6.12 19.64 -1.38
CA ILE A 94 -6.44 18.38 -0.66
C ILE A 94 -7.06 18.70 0.69
N PHE A 95 -6.53 19.66 1.44
CA PHE A 95 -7.11 20.15 2.69
C PHE A 95 -8.56 20.59 2.50
N HIS A 96 -8.86 21.42 1.48
CA HIS A 96 -10.23 21.85 1.20
C HIS A 96 -11.17 20.69 0.84
N LEU A 97 -10.68 19.65 0.16
CA LEU A 97 -11.45 18.43 -0.09
C LEU A 97 -11.74 17.70 1.21
N CYS A 98 -10.75 17.54 2.08
CA CYS A 98 -10.91 16.90 3.38
C CYS A 98 -11.95 17.62 4.24
N GLN A 99 -11.90 18.95 4.29
CA GLN A 99 -12.91 19.77 5.00
C GLN A 99 -14.31 19.62 4.36
N GLY A 100 -14.39 19.63 3.02
CA GLY A 100 -15.66 19.49 2.31
C GLY A 100 -16.33 18.12 2.48
N PHE A 101 -15.54 17.06 2.65
CA PHE A 101 -16.03 15.69 2.84
C PHE A 101 -15.95 15.17 4.28
N ASN A 102 -15.52 16.02 5.23
CA ASN A 102 -15.33 15.67 6.63
C ASN A 102 -14.38 14.47 6.86
N VAL A 103 -13.24 14.47 6.18
CA VAL A 103 -12.18 13.46 6.32
C VAL A 103 -11.08 14.01 7.23
N PRO A 104 -10.77 13.36 8.38
CA PRO A 104 -9.79 13.84 9.36
C PRO A 104 -8.35 13.48 8.94
N LEU A 105 -7.91 13.97 7.78
CA LEU A 105 -6.57 13.71 7.24
C LEU A 105 -5.56 14.79 7.66
N PHE A 106 -6.00 16.01 7.94
CA PHE A 106 -5.15 17.13 8.34
C PHE A 106 -5.44 17.54 9.77
N GLU A 107 -4.45 17.44 10.64
CA GLU A 107 -4.55 17.65 12.08
C GLU A 107 -3.36 18.46 12.58
N LYS A 108 -3.53 19.22 13.67
CA LYS A 108 -2.44 20.03 14.23
C LYS A 108 -1.90 19.43 15.52
N ASP A 109 -0.62 19.07 15.51
CA ASP A 109 0.05 18.55 16.69
C ASP A 109 1.52 18.99 16.75
N LEU A 110 1.78 19.98 17.60
CA LEU A 110 3.11 20.58 17.76
C LEU A 110 4.16 19.58 18.29
N GLN A 111 3.76 18.54 19.02
CA GLN A 111 4.69 17.53 19.50
C GLN A 111 5.14 16.66 18.32
N VAL A 112 4.21 16.21 17.47
CA VAL A 112 4.52 15.46 16.25
C VAL A 112 5.40 16.30 15.32
N GLU A 113 4.97 17.52 14.96
CA GLU A 113 5.72 18.43 14.09
C GLU A 113 7.18 18.60 14.53
N LYS A 114 7.39 18.91 15.83
CA LYS A 114 8.75 19.08 16.38
C LYS A 114 9.58 17.81 16.35
N THR A 115 8.94 16.65 16.52
CA THR A 115 9.61 15.35 16.59
C THR A 115 10.08 14.91 15.21
N ILE A 116 9.30 15.19 14.16
CA ILE A 116 9.57 14.68 12.80
C ILE A 116 10.33 15.66 11.90
N GLN A 117 10.22 16.98 12.12
CA GLN A 117 10.70 18.05 11.20
C GLN A 117 12.17 17.93 10.75
N ASN A 118 13.06 17.39 11.59
CA ASN A 118 14.50 17.33 11.30
C ASN A 118 15.00 15.94 10.90
N LEU A 119 14.13 14.92 10.89
CA LEU A 119 14.52 13.54 10.61
C LEU A 119 15.24 13.42 9.27
N TYR A 120 14.60 13.89 8.20
CA TYR A 120 15.13 13.74 6.86
C TYR A 120 16.36 14.62 6.61
N ARG A 121 16.40 15.82 7.20
CA ARG A 121 17.58 16.69 7.19
C ARG A 121 18.78 16.01 7.83
N ASN A 122 18.61 15.44 9.03
CA ASN A 122 19.69 14.73 9.73
C ASN A 122 20.17 13.52 8.94
N PHE A 123 19.24 12.78 8.33
CA PHE A 123 19.59 11.68 7.42
C PHE A 123 20.42 12.16 6.22
N LYS A 124 20.04 13.26 5.54
CA LYS A 124 20.79 13.80 4.40
C LYS A 124 22.21 14.24 4.79
N ILE A 125 22.37 14.83 5.98
CA ILE A 125 23.70 15.20 6.50
C ILE A 125 24.55 13.95 6.74
N PHE A 126 23.98 12.92 7.37
CA PHE A 126 24.68 11.64 7.59
C PHE A 126 25.05 10.95 6.27
N LEU A 127 24.10 10.85 5.34
CA LEU A 127 24.29 10.31 3.99
C LEU A 127 25.48 10.98 3.29
N GLN A 128 25.52 12.31 3.25
CA GLN A 128 26.60 13.04 2.59
C GLN A 128 27.94 12.82 3.28
N ALA A 129 27.98 12.90 4.62
CA ALA A 129 29.22 12.72 5.38
C ALA A 129 29.79 11.31 5.19
N LYS A 130 28.94 10.28 5.26
CA LYS A 130 29.33 8.88 5.08
C LYS A 130 29.72 8.55 3.64
N ALA A 131 28.97 9.02 2.65
CA ALA A 131 29.30 8.84 1.24
C ALA A 131 30.65 9.47 0.87
N ASN A 132 30.95 10.65 1.42
CA ASN A 132 32.25 11.29 1.23
C ASN A 132 33.40 10.50 1.87
N HIS A 133 33.19 9.99 3.10
CA HIS A 133 34.17 9.16 3.79
C HIS A 133 34.46 7.83 3.07
N ASP A 134 33.45 7.25 2.42
CA ASP A 134 33.56 5.99 1.70
C ASP A 134 33.89 6.16 0.21
N LYS A 135 34.14 7.40 -0.23
CA LYS A 135 34.49 7.69 -1.62
C LYS A 135 35.72 6.88 -2.04
N GLY A 136 35.58 6.10 -3.10
CA GLY A 136 36.64 5.24 -3.65
C GLY A 136 36.75 3.86 -2.99
N LYS A 137 35.97 3.56 -1.94
CA LYS A 137 35.88 2.21 -1.36
C LYS A 137 34.90 1.35 -2.17
N ARG A 138 35.21 0.06 -2.33
CA ARG A 138 34.31 -0.91 -3.00
C ARG A 138 33.07 -1.25 -2.18
N HIS A 139 33.20 -1.22 -0.86
CA HIS A 139 32.12 -1.51 0.09
C HIS A 139 32.03 -0.40 1.13
N PRO A 140 30.81 -0.07 1.60
CA PRO A 140 30.62 0.92 2.66
C PRO A 140 31.31 0.46 3.94
N SER A 141 32.02 1.36 4.61
CA SER A 141 32.68 1.00 5.87
C SER A 141 31.65 0.66 6.94
N ALA A 142 31.99 -0.23 7.87
CA ALA A 142 31.20 -0.42 9.08
C ALA A 142 31.07 0.89 9.87
N ILE A 143 30.00 0.98 10.66
CA ILE A 143 29.73 2.11 11.57
C ILE A 143 30.47 1.94 12.92
N GLU A 144 31.28 0.88 13.05
CA GLU A 144 32.09 0.56 14.22
C GLU A 144 33.20 1.61 14.50
N GLU A 145 33.85 1.46 15.65
CA GLU A 145 34.87 2.38 16.16
C GLU A 145 35.95 2.68 15.10
N GLY A 146 36.11 3.96 14.76
CA GLY A 146 37.06 4.44 13.75
C GLY A 146 36.50 5.41 12.71
N LEU A 147 35.20 5.71 12.74
CA LEU A 147 34.62 6.75 11.88
C LEU A 147 35.09 8.18 12.29
N PRO A 148 35.26 9.10 11.32
CA PRO A 148 35.59 10.49 11.60
C PRO A 148 34.53 11.17 12.48
N PRO A 149 34.91 12.15 13.34
CA PRO A 149 33.98 12.83 14.26
C PRO A 149 32.73 13.40 13.59
N GLN A 150 32.86 13.93 12.36
CA GLN A 150 31.74 14.47 11.60
C GLN A 150 30.70 13.39 11.22
N VAL A 151 31.16 12.22 10.80
CA VAL A 151 30.29 11.09 10.41
C VAL A 151 29.60 10.55 11.66
N THR A 152 30.35 10.35 12.74
CA THR A 152 29.81 9.90 14.03
C THR A 152 28.78 10.87 14.59
N SER A 153 29.04 12.17 14.56
CA SER A 153 28.09 13.18 15.05
C SER A 153 26.79 13.20 14.26
N SER A 154 26.86 13.15 12.92
CA SER A 154 25.66 13.14 12.07
C SER A 154 24.87 11.84 12.18
N HIS A 155 25.55 10.70 12.31
CA HIS A 155 24.93 9.41 12.64
C HIS A 155 24.16 9.45 13.97
N ASN A 156 24.80 9.96 15.03
CA ASN A 156 24.18 10.04 16.36
C ASN A 156 22.95 10.95 16.37
N LYS A 157 22.98 12.08 15.64
CA LYS A 157 21.81 12.95 15.48
C LYS A 157 20.64 12.27 14.77
N LEU A 158 20.91 11.42 13.78
CA LEU A 158 19.87 10.63 13.13
C LEU A 158 19.27 9.60 14.11
N LEU A 159 20.14 8.88 14.84
CA LEU A 159 19.70 7.91 15.85
C LEU A 159 18.87 8.53 16.97
N GLU A 160 19.27 9.70 17.46
CA GLU A 160 18.53 10.44 18.48
C GLU A 160 17.13 10.81 17.99
N GLN A 161 16.99 11.30 16.74
CA GLN A 161 15.65 11.59 16.19
C GLN A 161 14.80 10.32 16.03
N LEU A 162 15.39 9.21 15.56
CA LEU A 162 14.67 7.92 15.47
C LEU A 162 14.22 7.42 16.85
N ALA A 163 15.05 7.58 17.88
CA ALA A 163 14.70 7.25 19.26
C ALA A 163 13.56 8.14 19.79
N ASN A 164 13.56 9.43 19.46
CA ASN A 164 12.48 10.35 19.85
C ASN A 164 11.14 9.95 19.20
N ILE A 165 11.16 9.49 17.95
CA ILE A 165 9.96 8.99 17.26
C ILE A 165 9.48 7.67 17.90
N ASP A 166 10.40 6.75 18.22
CA ASP A 166 10.06 5.51 18.93
C ASP A 166 9.40 5.80 20.29
N GLN A 167 9.94 6.76 21.06
CA GLN A 167 9.37 7.18 22.34
C GLN A 167 7.99 7.84 22.17
N LEU A 168 7.83 8.71 21.17
CA LEU A 168 6.53 9.33 20.87
C LEU A 168 5.45 8.27 20.58
N LEU A 169 5.79 7.25 19.78
CA LEU A 169 4.90 6.14 19.46
C LEU A 169 4.60 5.28 20.71
N ALA A 170 5.59 5.06 21.57
CA ALA A 170 5.39 4.36 22.85
C ALA A 170 4.40 5.11 23.75
N ASP A 171 4.62 6.42 23.92
CA ASP A 171 3.80 7.27 24.79
C ASP A 171 2.35 7.35 24.32
N ARG A 172 2.12 7.38 23.00
CA ARG A 172 0.78 7.46 22.40
C ARG A 172 0.07 6.11 22.32
N SER A 173 0.83 5.03 22.12
CA SER A 173 0.27 3.69 21.93
C SER A 173 -0.80 3.61 20.81
N SER A 174 -0.67 4.46 19.79
CA SER A 174 -1.56 4.55 18.64
C SER A 174 -1.00 3.78 17.44
N ARG A 175 -1.88 3.36 16.53
CA ARG A 175 -1.47 2.70 15.27
C ARG A 175 -0.63 3.60 14.36
N TYR A 176 -1.05 4.86 14.19
CA TYR A 176 -0.37 5.89 13.41
C TYR A 176 0.28 6.94 14.34
N LEU A 177 0.94 7.96 13.78
CA LEU A 177 1.65 8.97 14.59
C LEU A 177 0.72 9.73 15.54
N LEU A 178 -0.47 10.07 15.07
CA LEU A 178 -1.43 10.85 15.84
C LEU A 178 -2.50 9.99 16.52
N SER A 179 -3.05 9.02 15.79
CA SER A 179 -4.27 8.32 16.19
C SER A 179 -4.38 6.91 15.58
N GLU A 180 -5.56 6.30 15.64
CA GLU A 180 -5.87 5.06 14.91
C GLU A 180 -6.10 5.27 13.40
N SER A 181 -6.25 6.53 12.97
CA SER A 181 -6.43 6.94 11.57
C SER A 181 -5.17 7.61 11.03
N MET A 182 -4.88 7.41 9.74
CA MET A 182 -3.76 8.02 9.03
C MET A 182 -3.99 9.52 8.85
N THR A 183 -2.95 10.33 9.06
CA THR A 183 -2.95 11.78 8.80
C THR A 183 -1.83 12.17 7.82
N GLU A 184 -1.76 13.44 7.45
CA GLU A 184 -0.68 14.03 6.64
C GLU A 184 0.71 13.76 7.23
N TYR A 185 0.85 13.71 8.56
CA TYR A 185 2.13 13.38 9.19
C TYR A 185 2.61 11.96 8.83
N ASP A 186 1.70 11.00 8.68
CA ASP A 186 2.03 9.64 8.26
C ASP A 186 2.43 9.59 6.78
N CYS A 187 1.69 10.33 5.93
CA CYS A 187 2.03 10.55 4.53
C CYS A 187 3.43 11.18 4.38
N GLU A 188 3.82 12.03 5.33
CA GLU A 188 5.14 12.64 5.38
C GLU A 188 6.23 11.63 5.81
N ILE A 189 6.06 11.01 6.99
CA ILE A 189 7.14 10.29 7.65
C ILE A 189 7.35 8.87 7.11
N MET A 190 6.31 8.17 6.69
CA MET A 190 6.43 6.78 6.24
C MET A 190 7.36 6.65 5.01
N PRO A 191 7.22 7.48 3.95
CA PRO A 191 8.19 7.51 2.85
C PRO A 191 9.61 7.78 3.31
N ARG A 192 9.80 8.75 4.22
CA ARG A 192 11.13 9.15 4.74
C ARG A 192 11.79 8.00 5.50
N LEU A 193 11.06 7.31 6.39
CA LEU A 193 11.55 6.15 7.14
C LEU A 193 11.91 4.99 6.21
N HIS A 194 11.09 4.73 5.19
CA HIS A 194 11.40 3.68 4.22
C HIS A 194 12.67 4.02 3.42
N HIS A 195 12.83 5.25 2.96
CA HIS A 195 14.06 5.70 2.31
C HIS A 195 15.29 5.57 3.22
N ILE A 196 15.19 5.98 4.50
CA ILE A 196 16.26 5.82 5.49
C ILE A 196 16.66 4.35 5.63
N ARG A 197 15.69 3.44 5.66
CA ARG A 197 15.93 2.01 5.76
C ARG A 197 16.66 1.47 4.52
N ILE A 198 16.11 1.69 3.33
CA ILE A 198 16.68 1.14 2.09
C ILE A 198 18.08 1.68 1.85
N ILE A 199 18.28 2.99 1.99
CA ILE A 199 19.58 3.62 1.75
C ILE A 199 20.57 3.33 2.88
N GLY A 200 20.08 3.27 4.12
CA GLY A 200 20.87 2.85 5.26
C GLY A 200 21.58 1.53 4.98
N GLU A 201 20.80 0.52 4.60
CA GLU A 201 21.30 -0.81 4.33
C GLU A 201 22.15 -0.86 3.06
N ARG A 202 21.65 -0.30 1.95
CA ARG A 202 22.26 -0.47 0.62
C ARG A 202 23.48 0.42 0.36
N LEU A 203 23.60 1.58 1.02
CA LEU A 203 24.69 2.53 0.78
C LEU A 203 25.53 2.87 2.01
N LEU A 204 24.98 2.78 3.23
CA LEU A 204 25.62 3.36 4.41
C LEU A 204 26.13 2.32 5.41
N ASN A 205 25.74 1.05 5.25
CA ASN A 205 25.89 0.01 6.26
C ASN A 205 25.25 0.44 7.61
N PHE A 206 24.13 1.12 7.52
CA PHE A 206 23.32 1.63 8.64
C PHE A 206 22.01 0.84 8.71
N TYR A 207 21.62 0.46 9.92
CA TYR A 207 20.35 -0.21 10.18
C TYR A 207 19.59 0.56 11.26
N ILE A 208 18.28 0.74 11.08
CA ILE A 208 17.42 1.23 12.15
C ILE A 208 17.53 0.25 13.33
N PRO A 209 17.92 0.71 14.53
CA PRO A 209 18.17 -0.20 15.65
C PRO A 209 16.96 -1.07 16.00
N ARG A 210 17.18 -2.36 16.27
CA ARG A 210 16.10 -3.34 16.51
C ARG A 210 15.37 -3.12 17.83
N GLN A 211 15.97 -2.39 18.76
CA GLN A 211 15.37 -2.03 20.04
C GLN A 211 14.28 -0.95 19.93
N PHE A 212 14.19 -0.23 18.81
CA PHE A 212 13.11 0.74 18.56
C PHE A 212 11.83 0.01 18.14
N THR A 213 11.23 -0.68 19.11
CA THR A 213 10.13 -1.62 18.89
C THR A 213 8.85 -0.96 18.39
N HIS A 214 8.52 0.24 18.89
CA HIS A 214 7.34 0.99 18.50
C HIS A 214 7.52 1.59 17.11
N LEU A 215 8.73 2.06 16.80
CA LEU A 215 9.07 2.51 15.46
C LEU A 215 9.01 1.37 14.44
N TRP A 216 9.52 0.18 14.76
CA TRP A 216 9.39 -0.98 13.89
C TRP A 216 7.94 -1.44 13.71
N ALA A 217 7.12 -1.35 14.76
CA ALA A 217 5.68 -1.59 14.67
C ALA A 217 5.00 -0.58 13.74
N TYR A 218 5.35 0.70 13.83
CA TYR A 218 4.86 1.76 12.95
C TYR A 218 5.31 1.58 11.49
N ILE A 219 6.55 1.15 11.26
CA ILE A 219 7.04 0.78 9.93
C ILE A 219 6.25 -0.42 9.37
N LEU A 220 5.89 -1.40 10.22
CA LEU A 220 5.01 -2.49 9.81
C LEU A 220 3.59 -2.01 9.49
N THR A 221 3.06 -1.03 10.25
CA THR A 221 1.81 -0.35 9.91
C THR A 221 1.89 0.22 8.49
N ALA A 222 2.96 0.96 8.15
CA ALA A 222 3.16 1.48 6.79
C ALA A 222 3.10 0.37 5.73
N TYR A 223 3.74 -0.78 5.98
CA TYR A 223 3.74 -1.92 5.06
C TYR A 223 2.42 -2.70 5.00
N ARG A 224 1.44 -2.32 5.82
CA ARG A 224 0.06 -2.80 5.80
C ARG A 224 -0.94 -1.73 5.33
N THR A 225 -0.50 -0.48 5.14
CA THR A 225 -1.35 0.63 4.68
C THR A 225 -1.36 0.69 3.15
N ALA A 226 -2.53 0.53 2.53
CA ALA A 226 -2.69 0.50 1.08
C ALA A 226 -2.14 1.75 0.39
N ALA A 227 -2.43 2.94 0.94
CA ALA A 227 -1.90 4.22 0.45
C ALA A 227 -0.37 4.21 0.32
N PHE A 228 0.33 3.63 1.31
CA PHE A 228 1.79 3.50 1.27
C PHE A 228 2.24 2.45 0.25
N ILE A 229 1.62 1.26 0.25
CA ILE A 229 2.01 0.14 -0.63
C ILE A 229 1.91 0.53 -2.12
N GLU A 230 0.80 1.16 -2.49
CA GLU A 230 0.51 1.58 -3.88
C GLU A 230 1.46 2.69 -4.34
N SER A 231 1.75 3.66 -3.46
CA SER A 231 2.62 4.81 -3.78
C SER A 231 4.12 4.54 -3.62
N CYS A 232 4.50 3.45 -2.94
CA CYS A 232 5.90 3.15 -2.63
C CYS A 232 6.69 2.79 -3.90
N PRO A 233 7.82 3.46 -4.19
CA PRO A 233 8.71 3.09 -5.30
C PRO A 233 9.42 1.76 -5.04
N ALA A 234 10.07 1.20 -6.07
CA ALA A 234 10.93 0.03 -5.91
C ALA A 234 12.26 0.41 -5.23
N ASP A 235 12.87 -0.54 -4.53
CA ASP A 235 14.14 -0.34 -3.81
C ASP A 235 15.25 0.17 -4.74
N GLN A 236 15.27 -0.34 -5.98
CA GLN A 236 16.22 0.07 -7.03
C GLN A 236 16.04 1.54 -7.42
N ASP A 237 14.80 2.01 -7.48
CA ASP A 237 14.46 3.38 -7.86
C ASP A 237 14.82 4.37 -6.74
N ILE A 238 14.64 3.95 -5.47
CA ILE A 238 15.14 4.67 -4.30
C ILE A 238 16.67 4.74 -4.35
N LEU A 239 17.35 3.60 -4.50
CA LEU A 239 18.81 3.54 -4.55
C LEU A 239 19.37 4.43 -5.67
N HIS A 240 18.78 4.37 -6.85
CA HIS A 240 19.15 5.19 -8.00
C HIS A 240 18.99 6.69 -7.70
N HIS A 241 17.85 7.09 -7.14
CA HIS A 241 17.57 8.48 -6.78
C HIS A 241 18.68 9.10 -5.90
N TYR A 242 19.17 8.38 -4.90
CA TYR A 242 20.24 8.89 -4.05
C TYR A 242 21.64 8.81 -4.69
N LYS A 243 21.91 7.78 -5.50
CA LYS A 243 23.17 7.72 -6.27
C LYS A 243 23.29 8.87 -7.25
N GLU A 244 22.22 9.23 -7.94
CA GLU A 244 22.15 10.39 -8.82
C GLU A 244 22.45 11.69 -8.04
N GLN A 245 21.78 11.91 -6.91
CA GLN A 245 22.03 13.09 -6.06
C GLN A 245 23.47 13.20 -5.52
N LEU A 246 24.12 12.05 -5.28
CA LEU A 246 25.49 11.99 -4.77
C LEU A 246 26.55 11.92 -5.88
N ASN A 247 26.16 11.94 -7.15
CA ASN A 247 27.04 11.72 -8.31
C ASN A 247 27.86 10.42 -8.20
N LEU A 248 27.24 9.35 -7.70
CA LEU A 248 27.85 8.02 -7.60
C LEU A 248 27.63 7.22 -8.88
N ALA A 249 28.55 6.31 -9.18
CA ALA A 249 28.42 5.40 -10.31
C ALA A 249 27.16 4.54 -10.16
N ILE A 250 26.35 4.54 -11.21
CA ILE A 250 25.15 3.71 -11.33
C ILE A 250 25.57 2.45 -12.09
N ASP A 251 25.40 1.29 -11.46
CA ASP A 251 25.56 0.02 -12.17
C ASP A 251 24.31 -0.20 -13.02
N MET A 252 24.46 -0.13 -14.34
CA MET A 252 23.39 -0.34 -15.31
C MET A 252 22.78 -1.75 -15.21
N ARG A 253 23.42 -2.72 -14.55
CA ARG A 253 22.79 -4.02 -14.30
C ARG A 253 21.61 -3.90 -13.34
N VAL A 254 21.68 -3.00 -12.36
CA VAL A 254 20.61 -2.75 -11.38
C VAL A 254 19.36 -2.16 -12.06
N THR A 255 19.51 -1.48 -13.20
CA THR A 255 18.36 -0.96 -13.97
C THR A 255 17.65 -2.04 -14.77
N LEU A 256 18.28 -3.21 -14.97
CA LEU A 256 17.71 -4.39 -15.64
C LEU A 256 17.13 -5.40 -14.64
N GLU A 257 17.35 -5.21 -13.34
CA GLU A 257 16.76 -6.06 -12.30
C GLU A 257 15.24 -5.89 -12.24
N ALA A 258 14.54 -6.98 -11.91
CA ALA A 258 13.12 -6.91 -11.62
C ALA A 258 12.91 -6.01 -10.39
N PRO A 259 11.95 -5.06 -10.43
CA PRO A 259 11.73 -4.15 -9.30
C PRO A 259 11.29 -4.94 -8.06
N THR A 260 11.96 -4.70 -6.93
CA THR A 260 11.62 -5.29 -5.64
C THR A 260 11.17 -4.20 -4.66
N LYS A 261 10.28 -4.55 -3.72
CA LYS A 261 9.88 -3.68 -2.61
C LYS A 261 10.18 -4.38 -1.30
N THR A 262 11.12 -3.86 -0.51
CA THR A 262 11.47 -4.43 0.80
C THR A 262 10.45 -3.98 1.86
N LEU A 263 9.32 -4.68 1.94
CA LEU A 263 8.22 -4.43 2.87
C LEU A 263 8.17 -5.44 4.04
N THR A 264 9.34 -5.91 4.48
CA THR A 264 9.50 -6.90 5.56
C THR A 264 9.99 -6.24 6.85
N ILE A 265 9.98 -6.92 8.00
CA ILE A 265 10.58 -6.43 9.25
C ILE A 265 11.75 -7.36 9.62
N PRO A 266 12.85 -6.88 10.25
CA PRO A 266 13.95 -7.75 10.65
C PRO A 266 13.50 -8.86 11.60
N GLU A 267 13.95 -10.09 11.34
CA GLU A 267 13.69 -11.24 12.22
C GLU A 267 14.22 -11.00 13.63
N GLY A 268 13.42 -11.34 14.64
CA GLY A 268 13.78 -11.17 16.05
C GLY A 268 13.54 -9.78 16.63
N SER A 269 12.83 -8.88 15.93
CA SER A 269 12.26 -7.69 16.57
C SER A 269 11.34 -8.13 17.72
N ALA A 270 11.47 -7.52 18.91
CA ALA A 270 10.72 -7.95 20.10
C ALA A 270 9.19 -7.89 19.87
N TYR A 271 8.75 -7.00 18.99
CA TYR A 271 7.37 -6.89 18.51
C TYR A 271 6.82 -8.20 17.92
N LEU A 272 7.57 -8.90 17.07
CA LEU A 272 7.11 -10.17 16.47
C LEU A 272 6.92 -11.26 17.53
N LYS A 273 7.63 -11.21 18.67
CA LYS A 273 7.40 -12.15 19.78
C LYS A 273 6.08 -11.84 20.49
N GLU A 274 5.75 -10.57 20.68
CA GLU A 274 4.54 -10.14 21.38
C GLU A 274 3.27 -10.29 20.51
N GLU A 275 3.35 -9.98 19.20
CA GLU A 275 2.25 -10.18 18.24
C GLU A 275 1.94 -11.68 18.07
N ASN A 276 2.95 -12.55 17.90
CA ASN A 276 2.74 -14.00 17.83
C ASN A 276 2.17 -14.57 19.13
N THR A 277 2.57 -14.02 20.28
CA THR A 277 2.00 -14.41 21.59
C THR A 277 0.54 -13.96 21.70
N ARG A 278 0.19 -12.74 21.27
CA ARG A 278 -1.20 -12.25 21.25
C ARG A 278 -2.10 -13.03 20.28
N LEU A 279 -1.60 -13.37 19.09
CA LEU A 279 -2.32 -14.21 18.11
C LEU A 279 -2.54 -15.64 18.62
N SER A 280 -1.62 -16.19 19.42
CA SER A 280 -1.80 -17.51 20.05
C SER A 280 -2.86 -17.50 21.17
N ILE A 281 -3.09 -16.36 21.83
CA ILE A 281 -4.07 -16.19 22.91
C ILE A 281 -5.47 -15.86 22.36
N LEU A 282 -5.56 -15.20 21.20
CA LEU A 282 -6.82 -14.79 20.56
C LEU A 282 -7.44 -15.84 19.63
N GLY A 283 -6.92 -17.07 19.60
CA GLY A 283 -7.37 -18.18 18.75
C GLY A 283 -8.78 -18.72 19.01
N SER A 284 -9.67 -17.97 19.69
CA SER A 284 -11.03 -18.42 20.03
C SER A 284 -12.17 -17.44 19.71
N GLU A 285 -11.91 -16.24 19.17
CA GLU A 285 -12.98 -15.33 18.74
C GLU A 285 -12.69 -14.76 17.36
N CYS A 286 -13.05 -15.53 16.33
CA CYS A 286 -13.23 -15.00 14.99
C CYS A 286 -14.52 -14.17 14.97
N SER A 287 -14.40 -12.86 15.18
CA SER A 287 -15.44 -11.92 14.77
C SER A 287 -14.82 -10.83 13.89
N LEU A 288 -15.35 -10.73 12.67
CA LEU A 288 -14.98 -9.81 11.59
C LEU A 288 -15.37 -8.34 11.90
N SER A 289 -15.46 -7.97 13.18
CA SER A 289 -16.00 -6.68 13.63
C SER A 289 -14.96 -5.77 14.32
N SER A 290 -13.68 -6.18 14.42
CA SER A 290 -12.67 -5.43 15.19
C SER A 290 -11.76 -4.52 14.37
N TYR A 291 -11.86 -4.49 13.03
CA TYR A 291 -10.90 -3.75 12.19
C TYR A 291 -11.13 -2.23 12.11
N TYR A 292 -12.30 -1.73 12.51
CA TYR A 292 -12.59 -0.30 12.59
C TYR A 292 -13.28 0.05 13.91
N ARG A 293 -12.53 0.58 14.88
CA ARG A 293 -13.09 1.28 16.04
C ARG A 293 -12.66 2.74 15.97
N LEU A 294 -13.56 3.60 15.52
CA LEU A 294 -13.42 5.07 15.58
C LEU A 294 -13.58 5.53 17.05
N PRO A 295 -12.72 6.42 17.59
CA PRO A 295 -12.97 7.08 18.86
C PRO A 295 -13.67 8.43 18.66
N GLY A 296 -14.75 8.68 19.43
CA GLY A 296 -15.23 10.02 19.78
C GLY A 296 -16.47 10.56 19.05
N ILE A 297 -17.67 10.06 19.38
CA ILE A 297 -18.91 10.87 19.32
C ILE A 297 -19.62 10.72 20.67
N PRO A 298 -20.04 11.82 21.34
CA PRO A 298 -20.78 11.74 22.59
C PRO A 298 -22.09 10.99 22.41
N ARG A 299 -22.51 10.24 23.44
CA ARG A 299 -23.83 9.63 23.51
C ARG A 299 -24.91 10.72 23.46
N GLU A 300 -25.56 10.88 22.31
CA GLU A 300 -26.94 11.35 22.27
C GLU A 300 -27.86 10.25 21.74
N ASN A 301 -28.96 10.13 22.45
CA ASN A 301 -29.97 9.10 22.31
C ASN A 301 -30.82 9.30 21.06
N ASN A 302 -31.30 8.17 20.56
CA ASN A 302 -32.49 7.95 19.73
C ASN A 302 -32.32 8.00 18.20
N GLY A 303 -32.29 6.79 17.62
CA GLY A 303 -33.25 6.42 16.58
C GLY A 303 -32.84 6.61 15.13
N GLU A 304 -31.79 5.92 14.66
CA GLU A 304 -31.57 5.68 13.22
C GLU A 304 -30.55 4.53 13.00
N SER A 305 -30.94 3.32 13.39
CA SER A 305 -30.13 2.10 13.21
C SER A 305 -30.34 1.39 11.86
N ASP A 306 -31.40 1.71 11.12
CA ASP A 306 -31.83 0.88 9.97
C ASP A 306 -31.15 1.24 8.64
N GLN A 307 -30.69 2.49 8.42
CA GLN A 307 -30.14 2.88 7.11
C GLN A 307 -28.63 2.62 6.93
N ARG A 308 -27.90 2.38 8.03
CA ARG A 308 -26.43 2.27 8.03
C ARG A 308 -25.92 0.84 7.94
N GLU A 309 -26.65 -0.13 8.49
CA GLU A 309 -26.39 -1.56 8.27
C GLU A 309 -26.65 -1.95 6.81
N ASP A 310 -27.66 -1.35 6.18
CA ASP A 310 -28.01 -1.61 4.78
C ASP A 310 -26.90 -1.20 3.80
N GLY A 311 -26.15 -0.12 4.06
CA GLY A 311 -25.06 0.31 3.17
C GLY A 311 -23.83 -0.62 3.17
N ILE A 312 -23.46 -1.16 4.34
CA ILE A 312 -22.33 -2.09 4.49
C ILE A 312 -22.73 -3.48 4.01
N ARG A 313 -23.94 -3.92 4.36
CA ARG A 313 -24.53 -5.17 3.87
C ARG A 313 -24.71 -5.12 2.35
N SER A 314 -25.13 -4.00 1.79
CA SER A 314 -25.25 -3.78 0.34
C SER A 314 -23.90 -3.84 -0.38
N ARG A 315 -22.80 -3.36 0.22
CA ARG A 315 -21.46 -3.40 -0.40
C ARG A 315 -20.79 -4.78 -0.32
N CYS A 316 -20.97 -5.48 0.80
CA CYS A 316 -20.53 -6.88 0.96
C CYS A 316 -21.35 -7.80 0.03
N MET A 317 -22.66 -7.52 -0.09
CA MET A 317 -23.54 -8.18 -1.05
C MET A 317 -23.17 -7.83 -2.49
N GLN A 318 -22.72 -6.62 -2.80
CA GLN A 318 -22.24 -6.22 -4.14
C GLN A 318 -20.96 -6.96 -4.55
N MET A 319 -19.94 -7.02 -3.67
CA MET A 319 -18.71 -7.79 -3.94
C MET A 319 -18.99 -9.30 -4.06
N PHE A 320 -19.95 -9.80 -3.28
CA PHE A 320 -20.44 -11.17 -3.38
C PHE A 320 -21.18 -11.38 -4.70
N GLU A 321 -22.08 -10.48 -5.13
CA GLU A 321 -22.85 -10.55 -6.38
C GLU A 321 -21.97 -10.48 -7.64
N GLU A 322 -20.95 -9.63 -7.63
CA GLU A 322 -20.00 -9.50 -8.75
C GLU A 322 -19.17 -10.76 -8.96
N ASN A 323 -18.89 -11.50 -7.88
CA ASN A 323 -18.13 -12.75 -7.90
C ASN A 323 -19.01 -14.00 -7.73
N LEU A 324 -20.32 -13.84 -7.55
CA LEU A 324 -21.26 -14.93 -7.25
C LEU A 324 -21.32 -15.92 -8.41
N LYS A 325 -21.29 -15.42 -9.65
CA LYS A 325 -21.27 -16.27 -10.85
C LYS A 325 -20.02 -17.16 -10.91
N LEU A 326 -18.88 -16.65 -10.48
CA LEU A 326 -17.63 -17.38 -10.46
C LEU A 326 -17.60 -18.40 -9.32
N LEU A 327 -18.11 -18.02 -8.14
CA LEU A 327 -18.25 -18.91 -6.98
C LEU A 327 -19.27 -20.04 -7.24
N LEU A 328 -20.42 -19.72 -7.84
CA LEU A 328 -21.42 -20.72 -8.23
C LEU A 328 -20.85 -21.65 -9.30
N GLY A 329 -20.06 -21.12 -10.24
CA GLY A 329 -19.38 -21.90 -11.28
C GLY A 329 -18.35 -22.87 -10.71
N SER A 330 -17.47 -22.42 -9.80
CA SER A 330 -16.48 -23.29 -9.16
C SER A 330 -17.11 -24.34 -8.24
N LEU A 331 -18.16 -23.97 -7.51
CA LEU A 331 -18.94 -24.89 -6.69
C LEU A 331 -19.66 -25.95 -7.54
N ALA A 332 -20.31 -25.55 -8.62
CA ALA A 332 -20.97 -26.48 -9.54
C ALA A 332 -19.98 -27.46 -10.16
N LEU A 333 -18.79 -26.98 -10.55
CA LEU A 333 -17.73 -27.83 -11.11
C LEU A 333 -17.18 -28.82 -10.08
N ALA A 334 -16.98 -28.38 -8.84
CA ALA A 334 -16.53 -29.25 -7.75
C ALA A 334 -17.56 -30.33 -7.40
N VAL A 335 -18.85 -29.97 -7.32
CA VAL A 335 -19.94 -30.92 -7.05
C VAL A 335 -20.09 -31.92 -8.19
N PHE A 336 -20.08 -31.45 -9.44
CA PHE A 336 -20.19 -32.32 -10.61
C PHE A 336 -19.00 -33.28 -10.72
N GLY A 337 -17.77 -32.78 -10.53
CA GLY A 337 -16.56 -33.62 -10.50
C GLY A 337 -16.61 -34.68 -9.40
N THR A 338 -17.05 -34.30 -8.19
CA THR A 338 -17.20 -35.23 -7.05
C THR A 338 -18.27 -36.28 -7.31
N ALA A 339 -19.39 -35.91 -7.92
CA ALA A 339 -20.46 -36.85 -8.29
C ALA A 339 -19.98 -37.88 -9.33
N LEU A 340 -19.18 -37.46 -10.32
CA LEU A 340 -18.59 -38.38 -11.30
C LEU A 340 -17.58 -39.34 -10.68
N ILE A 341 -16.80 -38.87 -9.70
CA ILE A 341 -15.88 -39.72 -8.93
C ILE A 341 -16.67 -40.77 -8.15
N ILE A 342 -17.72 -40.36 -7.41
CA ILE A 342 -18.57 -41.30 -6.65
C ILE A 342 -19.24 -42.30 -7.60
N PHE A 343 -19.78 -41.83 -8.73
CA PHE A 343 -20.39 -42.69 -9.74
C PHE A 343 -19.40 -43.69 -10.34
N SER A 344 -18.16 -43.28 -10.59
CA SER A 344 -17.07 -44.17 -11.00
C SER A 344 -16.83 -45.27 -9.96
N PHE A 345 -16.77 -44.92 -8.68
CA PHE A 345 -16.63 -45.90 -7.60
C PHE A 345 -17.84 -46.84 -7.55
N CYS A 346 -19.05 -46.33 -7.68
CA CYS A 346 -20.25 -47.16 -7.71
C CYS A 346 -20.24 -48.17 -8.88
N ILE A 347 -19.88 -47.76 -10.10
CA ILE A 347 -19.78 -48.68 -11.25
C ILE A 347 -18.66 -49.71 -11.03
N THR A 348 -17.54 -49.30 -10.44
CA THR A 348 -16.39 -50.19 -10.25
C THR A 348 -16.62 -51.25 -9.17
N PHE A 349 -17.40 -50.91 -8.13
CA PHE A 349 -17.59 -51.77 -6.96
C PHE A 349 -18.97 -52.46 -6.89
N LEU A 350 -19.96 -52.01 -7.66
CA LEU A 350 -21.23 -52.71 -7.80
C LEU A 350 -21.18 -53.63 -9.03
N PRO A 351 -21.55 -54.92 -8.88
CA PRO A 351 -21.63 -55.83 -10.02
C PRO A 351 -22.74 -55.33 -10.96
N ASN A 352 -22.34 -54.77 -12.09
CA ASN A 352 -23.24 -54.34 -13.16
C ASN A 352 -22.83 -55.04 -14.45
N ASP A 353 -23.81 -55.57 -15.19
CA ASP A 353 -23.63 -56.19 -16.52
C ASP A 353 -23.33 -55.18 -17.65
N MET A 354 -22.96 -53.95 -17.28
CA MET A 354 -22.70 -52.85 -18.21
C MET A 354 -21.19 -52.77 -18.47
N ASP A 355 -20.80 -52.90 -19.74
CA ASP A 355 -19.40 -52.85 -20.22
C ASP A 355 -18.84 -51.40 -20.24
N ILE A 356 -19.19 -50.63 -19.21
CA ILE A 356 -18.82 -49.23 -19.05
C ILE A 356 -17.54 -49.16 -18.23
N HIS A 357 -16.47 -48.69 -18.87
CA HIS A 357 -15.18 -48.50 -18.22
C HIS A 357 -15.22 -47.38 -17.17
N GLY A 358 -15.44 -47.74 -15.90
CA GLY A 358 -15.52 -46.81 -14.77
C GLY A 358 -14.33 -45.84 -14.67
N TRP A 359 -13.12 -46.29 -15.04
CA TRP A 359 -11.92 -45.44 -15.03
C TRP A 359 -12.04 -44.17 -15.87
N ILE A 360 -12.87 -44.17 -16.93
CA ILE A 360 -13.11 -42.97 -17.76
C ILE A 360 -13.82 -41.89 -16.93
N PHE A 361 -14.82 -42.27 -16.16
CA PHE A 361 -15.56 -41.36 -15.28
C PHE A 361 -14.70 -40.86 -14.12
N LEU A 362 -13.76 -41.67 -13.63
CA LEU A 362 -12.77 -41.25 -12.65
C LEU A 362 -11.88 -40.12 -13.18
N VAL A 363 -11.31 -40.30 -14.38
CA VAL A 363 -10.42 -39.32 -15.00
C VAL A 363 -11.17 -38.01 -15.29
N VAL A 364 -12.37 -38.09 -15.87
CA VAL A 364 -13.19 -36.91 -16.15
C VAL A 364 -13.63 -36.23 -14.85
N GLY A 365 -13.98 -37.01 -13.82
CA GLY A 365 -14.36 -36.48 -12.51
C GLY A 365 -13.22 -35.71 -11.83
N ILE A 366 -11.99 -36.24 -11.86
CA ILE A 366 -10.80 -35.57 -11.33
C ILE A 366 -10.48 -34.27 -12.09
N LEU A 367 -10.59 -34.29 -13.42
CA LEU A 367 -10.35 -33.10 -14.27
C LEU A 367 -11.29 -31.95 -13.94
N PHE A 368 -12.52 -32.23 -13.52
CA PHE A 368 -13.47 -31.19 -13.08
C PHE A 368 -13.34 -30.84 -11.59
N ALA A 369 -13.06 -31.81 -10.74
CA ALA A 369 -12.94 -31.58 -9.30
C ALA A 369 -11.73 -30.69 -8.95
N ILE A 370 -10.55 -30.92 -9.55
CA ILE A 370 -9.31 -30.21 -9.20
C ILE A 370 -9.45 -28.68 -9.39
N PRO A 371 -9.88 -28.15 -10.56
CA PRO A 371 -10.06 -26.71 -10.74
C PRO A 371 -11.17 -26.15 -9.84
N GLY A 372 -12.26 -26.90 -9.64
CA GLY A 372 -13.37 -26.49 -8.78
C GLY A 372 -12.94 -26.27 -7.32
N PHE A 373 -12.28 -27.26 -6.72
CA PHE A 373 -11.77 -27.16 -5.35
C PHE A 373 -10.63 -26.14 -5.22
N TYR A 374 -9.75 -26.05 -6.21
CA TYR A 374 -8.68 -25.05 -6.22
C TYR A 374 -9.25 -23.63 -6.13
N HIS A 375 -10.22 -23.29 -6.98
CA HIS A 375 -10.84 -21.97 -6.96
C HIS A 375 -11.67 -21.74 -5.68
N LEU A 376 -12.35 -22.75 -5.15
CA LEU A 376 -13.11 -22.63 -3.91
C LEU A 376 -12.20 -22.31 -2.72
N ILE A 377 -11.09 -23.05 -2.58
CA ILE A 377 -10.09 -22.81 -1.52
C ILE A 377 -9.43 -21.45 -1.70
N TYR A 378 -9.08 -21.07 -2.94
CA TYR A 378 -8.49 -19.77 -3.24
C TYR A 378 -9.43 -18.62 -2.85
N ILE A 379 -10.72 -18.72 -3.21
CA ILE A 379 -11.74 -17.72 -2.85
C ILE A 379 -11.94 -17.67 -1.33
N CYS A 380 -12.02 -18.82 -0.65
CA CYS A 380 -12.08 -18.85 0.81
C CYS A 380 -10.85 -18.20 1.45
N CYS A 381 -9.64 -18.45 0.93
CA CYS A 381 -8.41 -17.85 1.43
C CYS A 381 -8.35 -16.33 1.19
N ALA A 382 -8.88 -15.87 0.05
CA ALA A 382 -9.04 -14.44 -0.25
C ALA A 382 -10.08 -13.77 0.66
N LEU A 383 -11.22 -14.43 0.92
CA LEU A 383 -12.25 -13.95 1.86
C LEU A 383 -11.75 -13.92 3.31
N CYS A 384 -10.89 -14.86 3.70
CA CYS A 384 -10.26 -14.89 5.02
C CYS A 384 -9.04 -13.96 5.15
N GLY A 385 -8.68 -13.18 4.12
CA GLY A 385 -7.61 -12.20 4.17
C GLY A 385 -6.20 -12.80 4.32
N ARG A 386 -5.95 -14.02 3.83
CA ARG A 386 -4.62 -14.63 3.90
C ARG A 386 -3.64 -13.93 2.95
N PRO A 387 -2.41 -13.63 3.38
CA PRO A 387 -1.41 -12.99 2.53
C PRO A 387 -1.09 -13.88 1.32
N GLY A 388 -1.08 -13.29 0.12
CA GLY A 388 -0.83 -13.98 -1.15
C GLY A 388 -2.06 -14.34 -1.99
N TYR A 389 -3.27 -14.02 -1.53
CA TYR A 389 -4.52 -14.28 -2.25
C TYR A 389 -5.22 -12.95 -2.57
N SER A 390 -5.26 -12.54 -3.84
CA SER A 390 -6.01 -11.36 -4.31
C SER A 390 -7.09 -11.77 -5.32
N PHE A 391 -8.26 -11.12 -5.26
CA PHE A 391 -9.34 -11.29 -6.24
C PHE A 391 -8.93 -10.85 -7.65
N GLU A 392 -7.89 -10.03 -7.79
CA GLU A 392 -7.38 -9.54 -9.07
C GLU A 392 -6.66 -10.62 -9.89
N GLN A 393 -6.23 -11.70 -9.25
CA GLN A 393 -5.56 -12.83 -9.89
C GLN A 393 -6.55 -13.89 -10.39
N LEU A 394 -7.84 -13.74 -10.08
CA LEU A 394 -8.87 -14.60 -10.66
C LEU A 394 -9.10 -14.17 -12.12
N PRO A 395 -9.23 -15.13 -13.06
CA PRO A 395 -9.56 -14.81 -14.44
C PRO A 395 -10.98 -14.23 -14.48
N THR A 396 -11.09 -12.91 -14.39
CA THR A 396 -12.37 -12.22 -14.48
C THR A 396 -12.90 -12.35 -15.91
N LEU A 397 -14.08 -12.97 -16.03
CA LEU A 397 -14.86 -13.07 -17.27
C LEU A 397 -15.26 -11.68 -17.86
N ASN A 398 -14.84 -10.59 -17.24
CA ASN A 398 -15.10 -9.21 -17.67
C ASN A 398 -13.96 -8.56 -18.46
N LYS A 399 -12.88 -9.28 -18.79
CA LYS A 399 -11.90 -8.80 -19.80
C LYS A 399 -12.54 -8.61 -21.20
N ASN A 400 -13.70 -9.21 -21.46
CA ASN A 400 -14.41 -9.13 -22.74
C ASN A 400 -15.43 -7.98 -22.87
N ARG A 401 -15.64 -7.15 -21.83
CA ARG A 401 -16.52 -5.97 -21.94
C ARG A 401 -15.76 -4.68 -22.28
N LYS A 402 -14.46 -4.63 -21.99
CA LYS A 402 -13.59 -3.48 -22.38
C LYS A 402 -13.20 -3.50 -23.86
N SER A 403 -13.47 -4.59 -24.59
CA SER A 403 -13.18 -4.71 -26.04
C SER A 403 -14.38 -4.41 -26.96
N LEU A 404 -15.56 -4.11 -26.42
CA LEU A 404 -16.78 -3.87 -27.21
C LEU A 404 -17.38 -2.45 -27.06
N ILE A 405 -16.62 -1.50 -26.50
CA ILE A 405 -16.98 -0.07 -26.45
C ILE A 405 -15.93 0.79 -27.19
N ASN A 406 -15.23 0.17 -28.15
CA ASN A 406 -14.46 0.89 -29.16
C ASN A 406 -14.99 0.51 -30.53
N TYR A 407 -16.11 1.12 -30.92
CA TYR A 407 -16.46 1.47 -32.30
C TYR A 407 -17.32 2.71 -32.29
#